data_AF-A0A0K1ES71-F1
#
_entry.id   AF-A0A0K1ES71-F1
#
_cell.length_a   1.000
_cell.length_b   1.000
_cell.length_c   1.000
_cell.angle_alpha   90.00
_cell.angle_beta   90.00
_cell.angle_gamma   90.00
#
_symmetry.space_group_name_H-M   'P 1'
#
loop_
_entity.id
_entity.type
_entity.pdbx_description
1 polymer ?
#
loop_
_entity_poly.entity_id
_entity_poly.type
_entity_poly.pdbx_seq_one_letter_code
_entity_poly.pdbx_strand_id
1 'polypeptide(L)'
;MSWAIAALILVALIAIVVLRGARKYRRLLAPEHLLELGGGLARLKEAVFSAPPDLAEPDPERHSFVSSAQLILAYTCSRPHEAHQHHLSLSYRGGPLALGAAGVVIAFCARLLGAPVEHLQVGRSDRGVYHIAWALDDPAHEALRNATLAIPTIAEMPSVMAVCFQDARRLGPIARIPSAPT
;
A
#
# COMPACT_ATOMS: atom_id res chain seq x y z
N MET A 1 -12.05 -1.82 -45.69
CA MET A 1 -12.65 -2.83 -44.78
C MET A 1 -11.63 -3.51 -43.87
N SER A 2 -10.47 -3.95 -44.37
CA SER A 2 -9.40 -4.60 -43.59
C SER A 2 -8.92 -3.79 -42.36
N TRP A 3 -8.76 -2.47 -42.49
CA TRP A 3 -8.36 -1.60 -41.38
C TRP A 3 -9.40 -1.48 -40.27
N ALA A 4 -10.69 -1.49 -40.61
CA ALA A 4 -11.77 -1.44 -39.63
C ALA A 4 -11.84 -2.74 -38.81
N ILE A 5 -11.64 -3.89 -39.47
CA ILE A 5 -11.56 -5.20 -38.82
C ILE A 5 -10.34 -5.25 -37.90
N ALA A 6 -9.18 -4.79 -38.37
CA ALA A 6 -7.96 -4.73 -37.55
C ALA A 6 -8.12 -3.83 -36.31
N ALA A 7 -8.74 -2.66 -36.47
CA ALA A 7 -9.05 -1.77 -35.35
C ALA A 7 -10.00 -2.42 -34.33
N LEU A 8 -11.03 -3.13 -34.80
CA LEU A 8 -12.00 -3.81 -33.93
C LEU A 8 -11.34 -4.96 -33.14
N ILE A 9 -10.46 -5.73 -33.80
CA ILE A 9 -9.66 -6.78 -33.15
C ILE A 9 -8.74 -6.17 -32.09
N LEU A 10 -8.06 -5.08 -32.39
CA LEU A 10 -7.17 -4.41 -31.44
C LEU A 10 -7.94 -3.91 -30.20
N VAL A 11 -9.10 -3.27 -30.40
CA VAL A 11 -9.97 -2.83 -29.31
C VAL A 11 -10.44 -4.01 -28.47
N ALA A 12 -10.85 -5.11 -29.10
CA ALA A 12 -11.24 -6.33 -28.39
C ALA A 12 -10.09 -6.91 -27.55
N LEU A 13 -8.86 -6.96 -28.09
CA LEU A 13 -7.68 -7.42 -27.37
C LEU A 13 -7.35 -6.52 -26.17
N ILE A 14 -7.36 -5.20 -26.36
CA ILE A 14 -7.16 -4.24 -25.27
C ILE A 14 -8.23 -4.43 -24.20
N ALA A 15 -9.50 -4.55 -24.59
CA ALA A 15 -10.61 -4.77 -23.66
C ALA A 15 -10.44 -6.08 -22.87
N ILE A 16 -10.03 -7.18 -23.51
CA ILE A 16 -9.77 -8.45 -22.84
C ILE A 16 -8.65 -8.31 -21.81
N VAL A 17 -7.54 -7.64 -22.16
CA VAL A 17 -6.41 -7.41 -21.25
C VAL A 17 -6.85 -6.54 -20.05
N VAL A 18 -7.58 -5.46 -20.31
CA VAL A 18 -8.10 -4.56 -19.26
C VAL A 18 -9.10 -5.29 -18.35
N LEU A 19 -10.06 -6.03 -18.90
CA LEU A 19 -11.07 -6.75 -18.12
C LEU A 19 -10.46 -7.88 -17.28
N ARG A 20 -9.49 -8.61 -17.82
CA ARG A 20 -8.76 -9.64 -17.06
C ARG A 20 -7.90 -9.03 -15.95
N GLY A 21 -7.19 -7.94 -16.24
CA GLY A 21 -6.44 -7.18 -15.24
C GLY A 21 -7.34 -6.64 -14.13
N ALA A 22 -8.46 -6.01 -14.51
CA ALA A 22 -9.45 -5.49 -13.59
C ALA A 22 -10.01 -6.57 -12.65
N ARG A 23 -10.33 -7.77 -13.18
CA ARG A 23 -10.78 -8.90 -12.33
C ARG A 23 -9.74 -9.33 -11.31
N LYS A 24 -8.45 -9.35 -11.70
CA LYS A 24 -7.35 -9.73 -10.80
C LYS A 24 -7.22 -8.76 -9.62
N TYR A 25 -7.24 -7.45 -9.89
CA TYR A 25 -7.08 -6.42 -8.84
C TYR A 25 -8.38 -6.04 -8.14
N ARG A 26 -9.55 -6.41 -8.68
CA ARG A 26 -10.85 -6.17 -8.03
C ARG A 26 -10.95 -6.82 -6.65
N ARG A 27 -10.32 -7.99 -6.45
CA ARG A 27 -10.27 -8.63 -5.12
C ARG A 27 -9.45 -7.83 -4.10
N LEU A 28 -8.38 -7.18 -4.55
CA LEU A 28 -7.53 -6.36 -3.69
C LEU A 28 -8.23 -5.06 -3.25
N LEU A 29 -9.19 -4.58 -4.04
CA LEU A 29 -9.97 -3.39 -3.74
C LEU A 29 -11.39 -3.71 -3.29
N ALA A 30 -11.68 -4.97 -2.98
CA ALA A 30 -12.98 -5.37 -2.43
C ALA A 30 -13.12 -4.82 -1.00
N PRO A 31 -14.30 -4.30 -0.62
CA PRO A 31 -14.51 -3.75 0.73
C PRO A 31 -14.10 -4.69 1.86
N GLU A 32 -14.39 -5.98 1.72
CA GLU A 32 -14.07 -7.01 2.71
C GLU A 32 -12.56 -7.17 2.87
N HIS A 33 -11.81 -7.12 1.77
CA HIS A 33 -10.36 -7.18 1.81
C HIS A 33 -9.74 -5.91 2.40
N LEU A 34 -10.32 -4.73 2.15
CA LEU A 34 -9.82 -3.48 2.73
C LEU A 34 -10.09 -3.39 4.24
N LEU A 35 -11.21 -3.94 4.71
CA LEU A 35 -11.46 -4.14 6.14
C LEU A 35 -10.42 -5.07 6.78
N GLU A 36 -10.17 -6.22 6.16
CA GLU A 36 -9.15 -7.16 6.58
C GLU A 36 -7.76 -6.48 6.63
N LEU A 37 -7.45 -5.70 5.60
CA LEU A 37 -6.20 -4.93 5.50
C LEU A 37 -6.08 -3.89 6.62
N GLY A 38 -7.16 -3.17 6.94
CA GLY A 38 -7.18 -2.22 8.04
C GLY A 38 -6.92 -2.88 9.39
N GLY A 39 -7.54 -4.04 9.65
CA GLY A 39 -7.26 -4.84 10.85
C GLY A 39 -5.83 -5.38 10.89
N GLY A 40 -5.31 -5.85 9.75
CA GLY A 40 -3.91 -6.25 9.61
C GLY A 40 -2.94 -5.11 9.93
N LEU A 41 -3.21 -3.92 9.39
CA LEU A 41 -2.40 -2.72 9.61
C LEU A 41 -2.44 -2.24 11.07
N ALA A 42 -3.59 -2.35 11.75
CA ALA A 42 -3.70 -2.04 13.18
C ALA A 42 -2.78 -2.94 14.01
N ARG A 43 -2.79 -4.26 13.76
CA ARG A 43 -1.87 -5.21 14.43
C ARG A 43 -0.40 -4.92 14.13
N LEU A 44 -0.08 -4.62 12.88
CA LEU A 44 1.28 -4.25 12.48
C LEU A 44 1.75 -3.00 13.20
N LYS A 45 0.88 -2.01 13.34
CA LYS A 45 1.17 -0.79 14.11
C LYS A 45 1.45 -1.11 15.57
N GLU A 46 0.61 -1.90 16.22
CA GLU A 46 0.83 -2.33 17.61
C GLU A 46 2.17 -3.04 17.77
N ALA A 47 2.52 -3.93 16.83
CA ALA A 47 3.81 -4.63 16.84
C ALA A 47 4.99 -3.65 16.76
N VAL A 48 4.93 -2.68 15.85
CA VAL A 48 5.97 -1.63 15.70
C VAL A 48 6.16 -0.83 17.00
N PHE A 49 5.07 -0.42 17.66
CA PHE A 49 5.16 0.38 18.90
C PHE A 49 5.41 -0.44 20.17
N SER A 50 5.31 -1.77 20.08
CA SER A 50 5.66 -2.70 21.15
C SER A 50 7.11 -3.20 21.05
N ALA A 51 7.74 -3.02 19.88
CA ALA A 51 9.14 -3.39 19.66
C ALA A 51 10.08 -2.37 20.30
N PRO A 52 11.28 -2.80 20.75
CA PRO A 52 12.35 -1.88 21.14
C PRO A 52 12.73 -0.97 19.95
N PRO A 53 12.99 0.32 20.17
CA PRO A 53 13.33 1.28 19.10
C PRO A 53 14.62 0.92 18.35
N ASP A 54 15.51 0.13 18.96
CA ASP A 54 16.82 -0.25 18.41
C ASP A 54 16.86 -1.72 17.94
N LEU A 55 15.69 -2.32 17.64
CA LEU A 55 15.66 -3.68 17.13
C LEU A 55 16.39 -3.73 15.77
N ALA A 56 17.56 -4.38 15.75
CA ALA A 56 18.43 -4.42 14.58
C ALA A 56 17.76 -5.03 13.34
N GLU A 57 16.85 -5.99 13.55
CA GLU A 57 16.08 -6.62 12.48
C GLU A 57 14.61 -6.76 12.88
N PRO A 58 13.65 -6.36 12.02
CA PRO A 58 12.24 -6.54 12.28
C PRO A 58 11.87 -8.01 12.22
N ASP A 59 11.25 -8.54 13.28
CA ASP A 59 10.68 -9.89 13.33
C ASP A 59 9.59 -10.03 12.23
N PRO A 60 9.81 -10.85 11.18
CA PRO A 60 8.86 -11.00 10.09
C PRO A 60 7.50 -11.56 10.54
N GLU A 61 7.45 -12.35 11.62
CA GLU A 61 6.20 -12.92 12.12
C GLU A 61 5.29 -11.86 12.75
N ARG A 62 5.89 -10.80 13.32
CA ARG A 62 5.17 -9.71 13.98
C ARG A 62 4.98 -8.49 13.09
N HIS A 63 5.96 -8.23 12.22
CA HIS A 63 6.01 -7.03 11.39
C HIS A 63 5.55 -7.27 9.95
N SER A 64 5.01 -8.46 9.64
CA SER A 64 4.37 -8.73 8.35
C SER A 64 2.95 -9.27 8.49
N PHE A 65 2.13 -8.96 7.50
CA PHE A 65 0.75 -9.42 7.39
C PHE A 65 0.50 -9.88 5.96
N VAL A 66 -0.07 -11.08 5.81
CA VAL A 66 -0.51 -11.61 4.52
C VAL A 66 -2.03 -11.67 4.52
N SER A 67 -2.66 -10.94 3.60
CA SER A 67 -4.12 -10.93 3.47
C SER A 67 -4.65 -12.15 2.73
N SER A 68 -5.96 -12.38 2.84
CA SER A 68 -6.70 -13.39 2.08
C SER A 68 -6.51 -13.24 0.56
N ALA A 69 -6.35 -12.00 0.08
CA ALA A 69 -6.09 -11.70 -1.32
C ALA A 69 -4.61 -11.81 -1.70
N GLN A 70 -3.73 -12.37 -0.86
CA GLN A 70 -2.29 -12.56 -1.11
C GLN A 70 -1.49 -11.26 -1.22
N LEU A 71 -2.00 -10.17 -0.67
CA LEU A 71 -1.26 -8.93 -0.45
C LEU A 71 -0.39 -9.12 0.79
N ILE A 72 0.88 -8.74 0.72
CA ILE A 72 1.80 -8.78 1.84
C ILE A 72 2.10 -7.34 2.22
N LEU A 73 1.82 -7.00 3.48
CA LEU A 73 2.27 -5.78 4.12
C LEU A 73 3.40 -6.10 5.08
N ALA A 74 4.41 -5.24 5.13
CA ALA A 74 5.35 -5.21 6.24
C ALA A 74 5.48 -3.77 6.74
N TYR A 75 5.52 -3.57 8.05
CA TYR A 75 5.59 -2.23 8.65
C TYR A 75 6.67 -2.19 9.73
N THR A 76 7.54 -1.19 9.63
CA THR A 76 8.67 -1.00 10.54
C THR A 76 8.80 0.47 10.89
N CYS A 77 9.40 0.76 12.04
CA CYS A 77 9.85 2.09 12.41
C CYS A 77 11.29 2.00 12.88
N SER A 78 12.09 3.00 12.52
CA SER A 78 13.47 3.16 13.00
C SER A 78 13.65 4.61 13.40
N ARG A 79 14.59 4.89 14.31
CA ARG A 79 14.91 6.26 14.73
C ARG A 79 16.32 6.67 14.31
N PRO A 80 16.57 6.92 13.02
CA PRO A 80 17.83 7.50 12.60
C PRO A 80 17.90 8.96 13.07
N HIS A 81 18.79 9.26 14.02
CA HIS A 81 18.98 10.59 14.59
C HIS A 81 17.74 11.12 15.34
N GLU A 82 17.12 12.21 14.86
CA GLU A 82 16.09 12.99 15.58
C GLU A 82 14.65 12.75 15.07
N ALA A 83 14.46 11.90 14.06
CA ALA A 83 13.14 11.62 13.50
C ALA A 83 12.83 10.12 13.49
N HIS A 84 11.56 9.78 13.64
CA HIS A 84 11.05 8.42 13.52
C HIS A 84 10.74 8.15 12.05
N GLN A 85 11.57 7.34 11.41
CA GLN A 85 11.37 6.92 10.04
C GLN A 85 10.49 5.67 10.00
N HIS A 86 9.26 5.88 9.57
CA HIS A 86 8.29 4.83 9.33
C HIS A 86 8.44 4.29 7.91
N HIS A 87 8.38 2.97 7.77
CA HIS A 87 8.49 2.31 6.48
C HIS A 87 7.46 1.20 6.34
N LEU A 88 6.63 1.30 5.32
CA LEU A 88 5.63 0.31 4.93
C LEU A 88 6.04 -0.28 3.58
N SER A 89 6.09 -1.61 3.50
CA SER A 89 6.34 -2.35 2.26
C SER A 89 5.10 -3.10 1.82
N LEU A 90 4.82 -3.06 0.52
CA LEU A 90 3.68 -3.72 -0.11
C LEU A 90 4.16 -4.62 -1.24
N SER A 91 3.83 -5.91 -1.17
CA SER A 91 4.08 -6.85 -2.28
C SER A 91 2.87 -7.77 -2.51
N TYR A 92 2.85 -8.48 -3.63
CA TYR A 92 1.71 -9.29 -4.02
C TYR A 92 2.18 -10.64 -4.58
N ARG A 93 1.75 -11.76 -3.98
CA ARG A 93 2.21 -13.10 -4.41
C ARG A 93 1.69 -13.50 -5.78
N GLY A 94 0.57 -12.92 -6.23
CA GLY A 94 0.00 -13.20 -7.55
C GLY A 94 0.75 -12.55 -8.73
N GLY A 95 1.98 -12.07 -8.54
CA GLY A 95 2.81 -11.43 -9.55
C GLY A 95 2.90 -9.91 -9.40
N PRO A 96 3.25 -9.15 -10.46
CA PRO A 96 3.43 -7.71 -10.35
C PRO A 96 2.10 -7.05 -9.94
N LEU A 97 2.14 -6.23 -8.88
CA LEU A 97 1.00 -5.41 -8.48
C LEU A 97 0.90 -4.20 -9.41
N ALA A 98 -0.24 -4.06 -10.10
CA ALA A 98 -0.49 -2.94 -11.00
C ALA A 98 -0.38 -1.61 -10.25
N LEU A 99 0.26 -0.63 -10.89
CA LEU A 99 0.56 0.67 -10.29
C LEU A 99 -0.68 1.36 -9.71
N GLY A 100 -1.79 1.34 -10.44
CA GLY A 100 -3.05 1.95 -9.98
C GLY A 100 -3.63 1.25 -8.74
N ALA A 101 -3.55 -0.09 -8.67
CA ALA A 101 -4.02 -0.82 -7.49
C ALA A 101 -3.10 -0.59 -6.29
N ALA A 102 -1.78 -0.57 -6.51
CA ALA A 102 -0.80 -0.24 -5.48
C ALA A 102 -1.05 1.16 -4.91
N GLY A 103 -1.22 2.17 -5.76
CA GLY A 103 -1.45 3.55 -5.33
C GLY A 103 -2.69 3.69 -4.44
N VAL A 104 -3.79 3.01 -4.78
CA VAL A 104 -5.02 3.03 -3.96
C VAL A 104 -4.82 2.36 -2.61
N VAL A 105 -4.13 1.22 -2.58
CA VAL A 105 -3.80 0.52 -1.33
C VAL A 105 -2.86 1.35 -0.46
N ILE A 106 -1.85 1.99 -1.06
CA ILE A 106 -0.93 2.90 -0.36
C ILE A 106 -1.71 4.07 0.25
N ALA A 107 -2.57 4.72 -0.53
CA ALA A 107 -3.41 5.82 -0.05
C ALA A 107 -4.34 5.37 1.09
N PHE A 108 -4.91 4.17 1.01
CA PHE A 108 -5.72 3.59 2.07
C PHE A 108 -4.92 3.39 3.37
N CYS A 109 -3.75 2.76 3.29
CA CYS A 109 -2.87 2.56 4.44
C CYS A 109 -2.39 3.89 5.04
N ALA A 110 -1.98 4.84 4.20
CA ALA A 110 -1.53 6.16 4.62
C ALA A 110 -2.63 6.91 5.38
N ARG A 111 -3.86 6.88 4.85
CA ARG A 111 -5.03 7.47 5.51
C ARG A 111 -5.30 6.88 6.89
N LEU A 112 -5.24 5.54 7.01
CA LEU A 112 -5.43 4.89 8.31
C LEU A 112 -4.36 5.32 9.31
N LEU A 113 -3.10 5.39 8.87
CA LEU A 113 -1.97 5.81 9.70
C LEU A 113 -1.88 7.33 9.92
N GLY A 114 -2.83 8.11 9.37
CA GLY A 114 -2.79 9.58 9.46
C GLY A 114 -1.57 10.21 8.76
N ALA A 115 -0.95 9.50 7.81
CA ALA A 115 0.19 9.98 7.05
C ALA A 115 -0.30 10.73 5.79
N PRO A 116 -0.09 12.04 5.67
CA PRO A 116 -0.49 12.80 4.48
C PRO A 116 0.25 12.29 3.24
N VAL A 117 -0.45 12.10 2.12
CA VAL A 117 0.13 11.51 0.91
C VAL A 117 1.25 12.36 0.30
N GLU A 118 1.20 13.67 0.52
CA GLU A 118 2.23 14.64 0.15
C GLU A 118 3.55 14.47 0.92
N HIS A 119 3.54 13.79 2.06
CA HIS A 119 4.74 13.52 2.87
C HIS A 119 5.32 12.12 2.61
N LEU A 120 4.66 11.30 1.78
CA LEU A 120 5.12 9.95 1.49
C LEU A 120 6.21 9.97 0.43
N GLN A 121 7.30 9.27 0.71
CA GLN A 121 8.28 8.87 -0.28
C GLN A 121 7.93 7.47 -0.75
N VAL A 122 7.55 7.33 -2.02
CA VAL A 122 7.12 6.06 -2.59
C VAL A 122 8.03 5.64 -3.72
N GLY A 123 8.54 4.41 -3.64
CA GLY A 123 9.30 3.81 -4.72
C GLY A 123 8.98 2.34 -4.90
N ARG A 124 9.40 1.77 -6.04
CA ARG A 124 9.15 0.39 -6.39
C ARG A 124 10.47 -0.32 -6.71
N SER A 125 10.75 -1.43 -6.04
CA SER A 125 11.91 -2.26 -6.36
C SER A 125 11.72 -3.04 -7.66
N ASP A 126 12.83 -3.55 -8.22
CA ASP A 126 12.80 -4.40 -9.43
C ASP A 126 12.00 -5.69 -9.22
N ARG A 127 11.92 -6.16 -7.97
CA ARG A 127 11.12 -7.32 -7.56
C ARG A 127 9.62 -7.00 -7.41
N GLY A 128 9.22 -5.76 -7.64
CA GLY A 128 7.81 -5.33 -7.60
C GLY A 128 7.27 -5.06 -6.20
N VAL A 129 8.15 -4.89 -5.21
CA VAL A 129 7.78 -4.41 -3.87
C VAL A 129 7.68 -2.89 -3.90
N TYR A 130 6.58 -2.34 -3.39
CA TYR A 130 6.44 -0.90 -3.17
C TYR A 130 6.93 -0.58 -1.76
N HIS A 131 7.80 0.41 -1.67
CA HIS A 131 8.38 0.93 -0.43
C HIS A 131 7.80 2.31 -0.20
N ILE A 132 7.23 2.52 0.98
CA ILE A 132 6.59 3.76 1.39
C ILE A 132 7.30 4.19 2.66
N ALA A 133 7.92 5.37 2.65
CA ALA A 133 8.59 5.93 3.81
C ALA A 133 8.05 7.32 4.15
N TRP A 134 7.96 7.62 5.44
CA TRP A 134 7.69 8.98 5.93
C TRP A 134 8.35 9.16 7.29
N ALA A 135 8.63 10.40 7.66
CA ALA A 135 9.24 10.75 8.92
C ALA A 135 8.22 11.45 9.81
N LEU A 136 8.25 11.11 11.11
CA LEU A 136 7.50 11.81 12.16
C LEU A 136 8.48 12.37 13.19
N ASP A 137 8.16 13.55 13.71
CA ASP A 137 8.80 14.06 14.92
C ASP A 137 8.27 13.34 16.16
N ASP A 138 8.88 13.57 17.33
CA ASP A 138 8.48 12.92 18.57
C ASP A 138 6.98 13.14 18.92
N PRO A 139 6.43 14.37 18.84
CA PRO A 139 5.01 14.60 19.08
C PRO A 139 4.08 13.83 18.13
N ALA A 140 4.36 13.83 16.82
CA ALA A 140 3.52 13.12 15.86
C ALA A 140 3.67 11.59 15.98
N HIS A 141 4.86 11.10 16.31
CA HIS A 141 5.10 9.68 16.56
C HIS A 141 4.30 9.19 17.77
N GLU A 142 4.31 9.93 18.88
CA GLU A 142 3.51 9.59 20.07
C GLU A 142 2.00 9.78 19.82
N ALA A 143 1.59 10.78 19.05
CA ALA A 143 0.19 10.92 18.63
C ALA A 143 -0.26 9.70 17.80
N LEU A 144 0.58 9.25 16.85
CA LEU A 144 0.32 8.04 16.09
C LEU A 144 0.27 6.82 17.01
N ARG A 145 1.23 6.64 17.92
CA ARG A 145 1.25 5.53 18.88
C ARG A 145 -0.07 5.35 19.61
N ASN A 146 -0.58 6.46 20.16
CA ASN A 146 -1.75 6.47 21.03
C ASN A 146 -3.09 6.51 20.27
N ALA A 147 -3.09 6.89 19.00
CA ALA A 147 -4.31 6.92 18.20
C ALA A 147 -4.84 5.51 17.90
N THR A 148 -6.15 5.29 18.01
CA THR A 148 -6.78 4.08 17.44
C THR A 148 -6.96 4.27 15.94
N LEU A 149 -6.59 3.28 15.11
CA LEU A 149 -6.86 3.37 13.68
C LEU A 149 -8.36 3.34 13.42
N ALA A 150 -8.88 4.38 12.75
CA ALA A 150 -10.27 4.46 12.34
C ALA A 150 -10.51 3.59 11.10
N ILE A 151 -10.69 2.29 11.30
CA ILE A 151 -11.00 1.34 10.22
C ILE A 151 -12.44 1.63 9.73
N PRO A 152 -12.63 1.96 8.45
CA PRO A 152 -13.96 2.32 7.93
C PRO A 152 -14.87 1.10 7.88
N THR A 153 -16.16 1.31 8.06
CA THR A 153 -17.18 0.26 7.87
C THR A 153 -17.42 -0.04 6.38
N ILE A 154 -18.13 -1.14 6.09
CA ILE A 154 -18.55 -1.47 4.71
C ILE A 154 -19.37 -0.31 4.08
N ALA A 155 -20.22 0.34 4.87
CA ALA A 155 -21.05 1.44 4.41
C ALA A 155 -20.25 2.70 4.05
N GLU A 156 -19.14 2.94 4.74
CA GLU A 156 -18.22 4.08 4.49
C GLU A 156 -17.22 3.78 3.37
N MET A 157 -17.00 2.51 3.03
CA MET A 157 -15.98 2.11 2.06
C MET A 157 -16.09 2.83 0.71
N PRO A 158 -17.28 3.06 0.12
CA PRO A 158 -17.37 3.79 -1.16
C PRO A 158 -16.81 5.21 -1.08
N SER A 159 -17.07 5.94 0.01
CA SER A 159 -16.56 7.33 0.17
C SER A 159 -15.07 7.33 0.45
N VAL A 160 -14.58 6.41 1.29
CA VAL A 160 -13.15 6.24 1.55
C VAL A 160 -12.39 5.89 0.27
N MET A 161 -12.92 4.96 -0.53
CA MET A 161 -12.31 4.56 -1.79
C MET A 161 -12.25 5.71 -2.79
N ALA A 162 -13.29 6.54 -2.87
CA ALA A 162 -13.29 7.72 -3.73
C ALA A 162 -12.13 8.67 -3.38
N VAL A 163 -11.86 8.87 -2.09
CA VAL A 163 -10.71 9.66 -1.61
C VAL A 163 -9.39 8.96 -1.93
N CYS A 164 -9.27 7.65 -1.64
CA CYS A 164 -8.05 6.90 -1.96
C CYS A 164 -7.72 6.91 -3.45
N PHE A 165 -8.73 6.92 -4.35
CA PHE A 165 -8.52 7.09 -5.80
C PHE A 165 -8.03 8.49 -6.17
N GLN A 166 -8.42 9.53 -5.43
CA GLN A 166 -7.89 10.88 -5.63
C GLN A 166 -6.44 10.96 -5.13
N ASP A 167 -6.17 10.44 -3.94
CA ASP A 167 -4.85 10.47 -3.34
C ASP A 167 -3.84 9.59 -4.10
N ALA A 168 -4.26 8.43 -4.61
CA ALA A 168 -3.43 7.60 -5.48
C ALA A 168 -2.94 8.33 -6.74
N ARG A 169 -3.71 9.30 -7.25
CA ARG A 169 -3.29 10.14 -8.38
C ARG A 169 -2.26 11.19 -7.98
N ARG A 170 -2.27 11.63 -6.70
CA ARG A 170 -1.32 12.60 -6.14
C ARG A 170 0.06 12.00 -5.87
N LEU A 171 0.14 10.68 -5.64
CA LEU A 171 1.41 9.96 -5.52
C LEU A 171 2.29 10.07 -6.77
N GLY A 172 1.72 10.46 -7.93
CA GLY A 172 2.46 10.66 -9.17
C GLY A 172 3.07 9.36 -9.72
N PRO A 173 4.05 9.47 -10.63
CA PRO A 173 4.79 8.30 -11.10
C PRO A 173 5.67 7.76 -9.97
N ILE A 174 5.45 6.51 -9.58
CA ILE A 174 6.28 5.84 -8.58
C ILE A 174 7.63 5.48 -9.20
N ALA A 175 8.70 6.07 -8.68
CA ALA A 175 10.06 5.85 -9.15
C ALA A 175 10.50 4.39 -8.93
N ARG A 176 11.35 3.87 -9.82
CA ARG A 176 12.03 2.59 -9.56
C ARG A 176 13.22 2.83 -8.64
N ILE A 177 13.34 1.99 -7.62
CA ILE A 177 14.49 1.96 -6.71
C ILE A 177 15.34 0.74 -7.09
N PRO A 178 16.61 0.92 -7.48
CA PRO A 178 17.51 -0.20 -7.71
C PRO A 178 17.62 -1.04 -6.45
N SER A 179 17.49 -2.36 -6.59
CA SER A 179 17.81 -3.25 -5.47
C SER A 179 19.29 -3.10 -5.12
N ALA A 180 19.64 -3.02 -3.83
CA ALA A 180 21.04 -3.10 -3.43
C ALA A 180 21.65 -4.39 -4.00
N PRO A 181 22.90 -4.38 -4.52
CA PRO A 181 23.55 -5.60 -4.95
C PRO A 181 23.63 -6.56 -3.77
N THR A 182 23.04 -7.75 -3.93
CA THR A 182 23.13 -8.85 -2.96
C THR A 182 24.51 -9.48 -2.99
#